data_AF-Q7VIN3-F1
#
_entry.id   AF-Q7VIN3-F1
#
_cell.length_a   1.000
_cell.length_b   1.000
_cell.length_c   1.000
_cell.angle_alpha   90.00
_cell.angle_beta   90.00
_cell.angle_gamma   90.00
#
_symmetry.space_group_name_H-M   'P 1'
#
loop_
_entity.id
_entity.type
_entity.pdbx_description
1 polymer ?
#
loop_
_entity_poly.entity_id
_entity_poly.type
_entity_poly.pdbx_seq_one_letter_code
_entity_poly.pdbx_strand_id
1 'polypeptide(L)'
;MLEHKTMQNIHKRLKKIIGQLNGIDKMISDNAACPDVLIQLNAAKSALHKVGQIVLEGHINHCVRDSICDEANDIDKTLNELATAIEHFSRMS
;
A
#
# COMPACT_ATOMS: atom_id res chain seq x y z
N MET A 1 1.84 11.39 -12.08
CA MET A 1 1.75 11.82 -10.67
C MET A 1 0.37 11.40 -10.17
N LEU A 2 0.26 10.55 -9.13
CA LEU A 2 -1.00 9.96 -8.65
C LEU A 2 -2.12 11.03 -8.65
N GLU A 3 -3.25 10.76 -9.33
CA GLU A 3 -4.38 11.68 -9.38
C GLU A 3 -4.72 12.20 -7.97
N HIS A 4 -4.94 13.51 -7.84
CA HIS A 4 -5.12 14.21 -6.56
C HIS A 4 -6.22 13.59 -5.67
N LYS A 5 -7.25 12.98 -6.28
CA LYS A 5 -8.34 12.27 -5.59
C LYS A 5 -7.90 10.92 -4.99
N THR A 6 -7.00 10.21 -5.65
CA THR A 6 -6.41 8.94 -5.19
C THR A 6 -5.46 9.18 -4.03
N MET A 7 -4.64 10.24 -4.09
CA MET A 7 -3.73 10.62 -3.01
C MET A 7 -4.46 11.00 -1.72
N GLN A 8 -5.54 11.78 -1.81
CA GLN A 8 -6.36 12.13 -0.64
C GLN A 8 -7.02 10.91 0.01
N ASN A 9 -7.41 9.91 -0.79
CA ASN A 9 -7.97 8.64 -0.30
C ASN A 9 -6.91 7.82 0.47
N ILE A 10 -5.69 7.74 -0.07
CA ILE A 10 -4.56 7.07 0.57
C ILE A 10 -4.24 7.70 1.93
N HIS A 11 -4.14 9.03 2.02
CA HIS A 11 -3.88 9.70 3.30
C HIS A 11 -4.94 9.40 4.36
N LYS A 12 -6.23 9.35 3.99
CA LYS A 12 -7.31 8.98 4.91
C LYS A 12 -7.17 7.55 5.41
N ARG A 13 -6.77 6.61 4.54
CA ARG A 13 -6.54 5.20 4.92
C ARG A 13 -5.33 5.05 5.83
N LEU A 14 -4.22 5.72 5.53
CA LEU A 14 -3.04 5.73 6.37
C LEU A 14 -3.35 6.30 7.77
N LYS A 15 -4.10 7.41 7.86
CA LYS A 15 -4.54 7.95 9.17
C LYS A 15 -5.36 6.94 9.98
N LYS A 16 -6.22 6.14 9.34
CA LYS A 16 -6.95 5.07 10.03
C LYS A 16 -6.00 3.98 10.54
N ILE A 17 -5.03 3.56 9.73
CA ILE A 17 -4.03 2.54 10.13
C ILE A 17 -3.20 3.04 11.32
N ILE A 18 -2.76 4.30 11.31
CA ILE A 18 -2.05 4.90 12.45
C ILE A 18 -2.90 4.83 13.72
N GLY A 19 -4.21 5.13 13.62
CA GLY A 19 -5.14 4.97 14.74
C GLY A 19 -5.25 3.52 15.23
N GLN A 20 -5.24 2.53 14.33
CA GLN A 20 -5.22 1.11 14.70
C GLN A 20 -3.93 0.74 15.44
N LEU A 21 -2.77 1.19 14.95
CA LEU A 21 -1.47 0.94 15.58
C LEU A 21 -1.40 1.55 16.99
N ASN A 22 -1.89 2.78 17.17
CA ASN A 22 -1.98 3.39 18.50
C ASN A 22 -2.92 2.61 19.43
N GLY A 23 -4.02 2.06 18.89
CA GLY A 23 -4.92 1.20 19.65
C GLY A 23 -4.25 -0.10 20.11
N ILE A 24 -3.45 -0.72 19.24
CA ILE A 24 -2.67 -1.94 19.55
C ILE A 24 -1.63 -1.66 20.63
N ASP A 25 -0.90 -0.55 20.52
CA ASP A 25 0.08 -0.13 21.54
C ASP A 25 -0.56 0.04 22.92
N LYS A 26 -1.75 0.65 22.95
CA LYS A 26 -2.55 0.74 24.18
C LYS A 26 -3.00 -0.62 24.70
N MET A 27 -3.46 -1.53 23.83
CA MET A 27 -3.84 -2.88 24.23
C MET A 27 -2.67 -3.62 24.90
N ILE A 28 -1.45 -3.47 24.38
CA ILE A 28 -0.25 -4.05 24.98
C ILE A 28 0.01 -3.44 26.36
N SER A 29 -0.06 -2.11 26.45
CA SER A 29 0.12 -1.37 27.72
C SER A 29 -0.89 -1.78 28.79
N ASP A 30 -2.13 -2.07 28.37
CA ASP A 30 -3.24 -2.48 29.22
C ASP A 30 -3.24 -4.00 29.52
N ASN A 31 -2.20 -4.74 29.13
CA ASN A 31 -2.10 -6.21 29.26
C ASN A 31 -3.31 -6.97 28.65
N ALA A 32 -3.81 -6.52 27.49
CA ALA A 32 -4.83 -7.23 26.75
C ALA A 32 -4.37 -8.65 26.37
N ALA A 33 -5.33 -9.56 26.19
CA ALA A 33 -5.03 -10.94 25.85
C ALA A 33 -4.31 -11.04 24.50
N CYS A 34 -3.26 -11.87 24.43
CA CYS A 34 -2.45 -12.04 23.22
C CYS A 34 -3.27 -12.36 21.95
N PRO A 35 -4.31 -13.23 21.99
CA PRO A 35 -5.14 -13.49 20.80
C PRO A 35 -5.81 -12.24 20.25
N ASP A 36 -6.28 -11.33 21.11
CA ASP A 36 -6.95 -10.09 20.69
C ASP A 36 -5.97 -9.12 20.04
N VAL A 37 -4.77 -9.00 20.59
CA VAL A 37 -3.68 -8.20 20.00
C VAL A 37 -3.31 -8.73 18.62
N LEU A 38 -3.20 -10.05 18.46
CA LEU A 38 -2.91 -10.69 17.16
C LEU A 38 -4.01 -10.44 16.13
N ILE A 39 -5.28 -10.46 16.54
CA ILE A 39 -6.41 -10.11 15.66
C ILE A 39 -6.28 -8.66 15.15
N GLN A 40 -5.97 -7.72 16.04
CA GLN A 40 -5.83 -6.31 15.64
C GLN A 40 -4.59 -6.06 14.77
N LEU A 41 -3.46 -6.73 15.05
CA LEU A 41 -2.28 -6.69 14.19
C LEU A 41 -2.60 -7.19 12.77
N ASN A 42 -3.34 -8.30 12.64
CA ASN A 42 -3.78 -8.81 11.34
C ASN A 42 -4.74 -7.85 10.62
N ALA A 43 -5.61 -7.16 11.36
CA ALA A 43 -6.47 -6.13 10.79
C ALA A 43 -5.66 -4.95 10.24
N ALA A 44 -4.64 -4.48 10.97
CA ALA A 44 -3.73 -3.43 10.54
C ALA A 44 -2.91 -3.86 9.31
N LYS A 45 -2.33 -5.07 9.32
CA LYS A 45 -1.62 -5.66 8.17
C LYS A 45 -2.50 -5.69 6.92
N SER A 46 -3.73 -6.17 7.05
CA SER A 46 -4.69 -6.25 5.95
C SER A 46 -5.07 -4.86 5.39
N ALA A 47 -5.20 -3.87 6.26
CA ALA A 47 -5.47 -2.49 5.85
C ALA A 47 -4.28 -1.88 5.10
N LEU A 48 -3.05 -2.14 5.56
CA LEU A 48 -1.83 -1.68 4.91
C LEU A 48 -1.64 -2.33 3.53
N HIS A 49 -1.89 -3.64 3.42
CA HIS A 49 -1.85 -4.36 2.14
C HIS A 49 -2.80 -3.74 1.11
N LYS A 50 -4.02 -3.39 1.51
CA LYS A 50 -5.00 -2.70 0.63
C LYS A 50 -4.53 -1.31 0.20
N VAL A 51 -3.79 -0.58 1.04
CA VAL A 51 -3.20 0.70 0.64
C VAL A 51 -2.12 0.49 -0.41
N GLY A 52 -1.23 -0.49 -0.21
CA GLY A 52 -0.20 -0.84 -1.18
C GLY A 52 -0.79 -1.25 -2.53
N GLN A 53 -1.89 -2.01 -2.55
CA GLN A 53 -2.59 -2.38 -3.78
C GLN A 53 -3.08 -1.15 -4.56
N ILE A 54 -3.69 -0.17 -3.87
CA ILE A 54 -4.15 1.07 -4.51
C ILE A 54 -2.97 1.86 -5.11
N VAL A 55 -1.84 1.90 -4.42
CA VAL A 55 -0.62 2.57 -4.92
C VAL A 55 -0.07 1.85 -6.16
N LEU A 56 -0.01 0.52 -6.12
CA LEU A 56 0.45 -0.30 -7.24
C LEU A 56 -0.46 -0.16 -8.47
N GLU A 57 -1.79 -0.21 -8.29
CA GLU A 57 -2.77 0.06 -9.35
C GLU A 57 -2.58 1.46 -9.95
N GLY A 58 -2.33 2.47 -9.11
CA GLY A 58 -2.02 3.82 -9.55
C GLY A 58 -0.73 3.91 -10.37
N HIS A 59 0.30 3.16 -9.99
CA HIS A 59 1.58 3.08 -10.70
C HIS A 59 1.42 2.40 -12.07
N ILE A 60 0.72 1.27 -12.14
CA ILE A 60 0.44 0.56 -13.40
C ILE A 60 -0.30 1.48 -14.38
N ASN A 61 -1.38 2.13 -13.92
CA ASN A 61 -2.23 2.96 -14.78
C ASN A 61 -1.54 4.21 -15.35
N HIS A 62 -0.47 4.70 -14.71
CA HIS A 62 0.28 5.86 -15.19
C HIS A 62 1.55 5.42 -15.93
N CYS A 63 2.43 4.66 -15.30
CA CYS A 63 3.75 4.35 -15.85
C CYS A 63 3.68 3.47 -17.10
N VAL A 64 2.79 2.47 -17.13
CA VAL A 64 2.64 1.61 -18.32
C VAL A 64 1.86 2.31 -19.41
N ARG A 65 0.80 3.04 -19.05
CA ARG A 65 -0.04 3.76 -20.03
C ARG A 65 0.73 4.85 -20.75
N ASP A 66 1.46 5.67 -19.99
CA ASP A 66 2.23 6.79 -20.54
C ASP A 66 3.38 6.28 -21.42
N SER A 67 4.00 5.15 -21.06
CA SER A 67 5.10 4.56 -21.83
C SER A 67 4.67 3.81 -23.10
N ILE A 68 3.41 3.37 -23.19
CA ILE A 68 2.86 2.81 -24.44
C ILE A 68 2.47 3.93 -25.42
N CYS A 69 2.09 5.10 -24.91
CA CYS A 69 1.63 6.22 -25.75
C CYS A 69 2.76 7.12 -26.27
N ASP A 70 3.98 7.01 -25.71
CA ASP A 70 5.12 7.83 -26.09
C ASP A 70 6.24 6.98 -26.69
N GLU A 71 6.48 7.12 -28.00
CA GLU A 71 7.50 6.35 -28.75
C GLU A 71 8.93 6.63 -28.28
N ALA A 72 9.15 7.72 -27.52
CA ALA A 72 10.44 8.06 -26.93
C ALA A 72 10.75 7.28 -25.63
N ASN A 73 9.78 6.59 -25.04
CA ASN A 73 9.97 5.86 -23.78
C ASN A 73 10.53 4.46 -23.99
N ASP A 74 11.50 4.11 -23.14
CA ASP A 74 12.03 2.75 -23.03
C ASP A 74 11.00 1.87 -22.27
N ILE A 75 10.23 1.11 -23.04
CA ILE A 75 9.21 0.19 -22.53
C ILE A 75 9.84 -0.90 -21.67
N ASP A 76 11.02 -1.42 -22.03
CA ASP A 76 11.69 -2.49 -21.28
C ASP A 76 12.12 -2.00 -19.90
N LYS A 77 12.63 -0.76 -19.82
CA LYS A 77 12.94 -0.12 -18.54
C LYS A 77 11.69 0.01 -17.65
N THR A 78 10.59 0.48 -18.21
CA THR A 78 9.32 0.66 -17.49
C THR A 78 8.76 -0.66 -16.97
N LEU A 79 8.83 -1.72 -17.77
CA LEU A 79 8.42 -3.06 -17.37
C LEU A 79 9.29 -3.63 -16.24
N ASN A 80 10.61 -3.39 -16.27
CA ASN A 80 11.53 -3.80 -15.21
C ASN A 80 11.25 -3.06 -13.88
N GLU A 81 10.96 -1.76 -13.93
CA GLU A 81 10.57 -0.98 -12.75
C GLU A 81 9.26 -1.51 -12.15
N LEU A 82 8.27 -1.82 -13.00
CA LEU A 82 7.02 -2.42 -12.57
C LEU A 82 7.23 -3.82 -11.95
N ALA A 83 8.03 -4.68 -12.59
CA ALA A 83 8.31 -6.02 -12.08
C ALA A 83 8.94 -5.97 -10.68
N THR A 84 9.87 -5.04 -10.47
CA THR A 84 10.50 -4.79 -9.16
C THR A 84 9.47 -4.34 -8.12
N ALA A 85 8.57 -3.41 -8.49
CA ALA A 85 7.51 -2.94 -7.59
C ALA A 85 6.55 -4.08 -7.20
N ILE A 86 6.18 -4.95 -8.14
CA ILE A 86 5.35 -6.13 -7.90
C ILE A 86 6.06 -7.13 -6.98
N GLU A 87 7.36 -7.37 -7.19
CA GLU A 87 8.15 -8.28 -6.35
C GLU A 87 8.22 -7.80 -4.89
N HIS A 88 8.40 -6.50 -4.66
CA HIS A 88 8.36 -5.95 -3.31
C HIS A 88 6.98 -6.08 -2.67
N PHE A 89 5.91 -5.84 -3.44
CA PHE A 89 4.55 -5.94 -2.94
C PHE A 89 4.12 -7.38 -2.63
N SER A 90 4.51 -8.35 -3.46
CA SER A 90 4.14 -9.76 -3.28
C SER A 90 4.73 -10.38 -2.01
N ARG A 91 5.84 -9.84 -1.50
CA ARG A 91 6.46 -10.26 -0.23
C ARG A 91 5.73 -9.74 1.01
N MET A 92 4.78 -8.80 0.88
CA MET A 92 3.98 -8.29 2.00
C MET A 92 2.83 -9.21 2.42
N SER A 93 2.47 -10.22 1.61
CA SER A 93 1.37 -11.15 1.89
C SER A 93 1.73 -12.16 2.98
#